data_AF-A0A7C7P042-F1
#
_entry.id   AF-A0A7C7P042-F1
#
_cell.length_a   1.000
_cell.length_b   1.000
_cell.length_c   1.000
_cell.angle_alpha   90.00
_cell.angle_beta   90.00
_cell.angle_gamma   90.00
#
_symmetry.space_group_name_H-M   'P 1'
#
loop_
_entity.id
_entity.type
_entity.pdbx_description
1 polymer ?
#
loop_
_entity_poly.entity_id
_entity_poly.type
_entity_poly.pdbx_seq_one_letter_code
_entity_poly.pdbx_strand_id
1 'polypeptide(L)'
;MITTIFSKSKPINFLIVFCILLTSFLMLDVKFAETTLYNYSLGEKTVMFLGAYFSILVLHFIVVKNGLSQQNNIELLVVSLFFLAVPQTFISLKLIVSNVSVLLALRRMISIRSKKEIIKKLFDSGFLIGLASVFYFWAILFFPLIIISLLFFSESKAKYYFIPVLGLATLVIILSAISLVLYDDIFSIFPQRID
;
A
#
# COMPACT_ATOMS: atom_id res chain seq x y z
N MET A 1 -9.00 28.38 6.94
CA MET A 1 -10.17 28.10 6.07
C MET A 1 -10.20 26.68 5.52
N ILE A 2 -9.13 26.16 4.91
CA ILE A 2 -9.11 24.74 4.47
C ILE A 2 -9.10 23.80 5.68
N THR A 3 -8.34 24.13 6.72
CA THR A 3 -8.28 23.39 7.98
C THR A 3 -9.63 23.31 8.71
N THR A 4 -10.49 24.32 8.57
CA THR A 4 -11.85 24.32 9.14
C THR A 4 -12.81 23.41 8.38
N ILE A 5 -12.68 23.28 7.04
CA ILE A 5 -13.47 22.33 6.24
C ILE A 5 -13.08 20.90 6.62
N PHE A 6 -11.78 20.64 6.76
CA PHE A 6 -11.23 19.34 7.16
C PHE A 6 -11.13 19.15 8.69
N SER A 7 -11.76 20.02 9.48
CA SER A 7 -11.84 19.87 10.94
C SER A 7 -12.95 18.89 11.31
N LYS A 8 -12.59 17.84 12.05
CA LYS A 8 -13.41 16.64 12.34
C LYS A 8 -13.76 15.79 11.11
N SER A 9 -13.87 14.48 11.32
CA SER A 9 -14.20 13.46 10.32
C SER A 9 -15.67 13.46 9.92
N LYS A 10 -16.10 14.52 9.24
CA LYS A 10 -17.44 14.63 8.65
C LYS A 10 -17.53 13.83 7.34
N PRO A 11 -18.68 13.22 7.01
CA PRO A 11 -18.90 12.51 5.74
C PRO A 11 -18.52 13.34 4.50
N ILE A 12 -18.66 14.66 4.58
CA ILE A 12 -18.32 15.59 3.51
C ILE A 12 -16.85 15.51 3.08
N ASN A 13 -15.92 15.22 3.99
CA ASN A 13 -14.48 15.16 3.66
C ASN A 13 -14.18 13.97 2.74
N PHE A 14 -14.85 12.83 2.98
CA PHE A 14 -14.72 11.65 2.13
C PHE A 14 -15.34 11.87 0.75
N LEU A 15 -16.46 12.61 0.67
CA LEU A 15 -17.06 12.98 -0.61
C LEU A 15 -16.14 13.89 -1.44
N ILE A 16 -15.55 14.91 -0.81
CA ILE A 16 -14.58 15.80 -1.49
C ILE A 16 -13.41 15.00 -2.05
N VAL A 17 -12.85 14.11 -1.22
CA VAL A 17 -11.73 13.24 -1.60
C VAL A 17 -12.11 12.28 -2.72
N PHE A 18 -13.32 11.72 -2.69
CA PHE A 18 -13.85 10.90 -3.77
C PHE A 18 -13.93 11.68 -5.09
N CYS A 19 -14.42 12.92 -5.07
CA CYS A 19 -14.47 13.77 -6.27
C CYS A 19 -13.08 14.13 -6.81
N ILE A 20 -12.11 14.42 -5.92
CA ILE A 20 -10.71 14.66 -6.31
C ILE A 20 -10.11 13.41 -6.96
N LEU A 21 -10.32 12.24 -6.35
CA LEU A 21 -9.84 10.97 -6.89
C LEU A 21 -10.49 10.66 -8.25
N LEU A 22 -11.79 10.92 -8.40
CA LEU A 22 -12.51 10.74 -9.66
C LEU A 22 -11.94 11.65 -10.75
N THR A 23 -11.65 12.91 -10.41
CA THR A 23 -11.01 13.84 -11.32
C THR A 23 -9.62 13.37 -11.73
N SER A 24 -8.83 12.86 -10.79
CA SER A 24 -7.52 12.25 -11.06
C SER A 24 -7.61 11.06 -12.01
N PHE A 25 -8.63 10.21 -11.83
CA PHE A 25 -8.84 9.03 -12.66
C PHE A 25 -9.19 9.44 -14.11
N LEU A 26 -10.11 10.39 -14.27
CA LEU A 26 -10.50 10.91 -15.59
C LEU A 26 -9.35 11.66 -16.29
N MET A 27 -8.50 12.36 -15.53
CA MET A 27 -7.31 13.02 -16.08
C MET A 27 -6.34 12.04 -16.74
N LEU A 28 -6.33 10.77 -16.31
CA LEU A 28 -5.46 9.78 -16.92
C LEU A 28 -5.87 9.50 -18.36
N ASP A 29 -7.16 9.30 -18.64
CA ASP A 29 -7.64 9.06 -20.01
C ASP A 29 -7.31 10.24 -20.94
N VAL A 30 -7.29 11.48 -20.42
CA VAL A 30 -6.97 12.69 -21.21
C VAL A 30 -5.47 12.82 -21.49
N LYS A 31 -4.61 12.54 -20.50
CA LYS A 31 -3.14 12.74 -20.62
C LYS A 31 -2.40 11.53 -21.19
N PHE A 32 -2.97 10.34 -21.03
CA PHE A 32 -2.33 9.05 -21.29
C PHE A 32 -3.21 8.18 -22.19
N ALA A 33 -4.00 8.83 -23.07
CA ALA A 33 -4.98 8.21 -23.96
C ALA A 33 -4.41 7.06 -24.80
N GLU A 34 -3.11 7.11 -25.14
CA GLU A 34 -2.44 6.10 -25.97
C GLU A 34 -1.83 4.95 -25.16
N THR A 35 -1.76 5.05 -23.82
CA THR A 35 -1.10 4.05 -22.98
C THR A 35 -2.11 3.17 -22.25
N THR A 36 -2.25 1.93 -22.72
CA THR A 36 -2.74 0.73 -21.99
C THR A 36 -4.16 0.70 -21.41
N LEU A 37 -4.79 1.85 -21.10
CA LEU A 37 -6.12 1.89 -20.48
C LEU A 37 -7.28 1.58 -21.42
N TYR A 38 -7.06 1.62 -22.73
CA TYR A 38 -8.09 1.22 -23.70
C TYR A 38 -8.37 -0.29 -23.65
N ASN A 39 -7.37 -1.08 -23.23
CA ASN A 39 -7.47 -2.55 -23.22
C ASN A 39 -8.14 -3.12 -21.96
N TYR A 40 -8.31 -2.31 -20.90
CA TYR A 40 -8.98 -2.76 -19.68
C TYR A 40 -10.50 -2.65 -19.81
N SER A 41 -11.19 -3.69 -19.38
CA SER A 41 -12.65 -3.73 -19.29
C SER A 41 -13.18 -2.68 -18.29
N LEU A 42 -14.45 -2.28 -18.45
CA LEU A 42 -15.11 -1.37 -17.50
C LEU A 42 -15.04 -1.90 -16.06
N GLY A 43 -15.15 -3.21 -15.87
CA GLY A 43 -15.01 -3.85 -14.56
C GLY A 43 -13.64 -3.62 -13.95
N GLU A 44 -12.56 -3.82 -14.69
CA GLU A 44 -11.19 -3.61 -14.19
C GLU A 44 -10.93 -2.16 -13.83
N LYS A 45 -11.43 -1.21 -14.64
CA LYS A 45 -11.36 0.23 -14.36
C LYS A 45 -12.03 0.57 -13.02
N THR A 46 -13.22 0.00 -12.75
CA THR A 46 -13.90 0.20 -11.46
C THR A 46 -13.11 -0.38 -10.29
N VAL A 47 -12.50 -1.55 -10.45
CA VAL A 47 -11.67 -2.18 -9.41
C VAL A 47 -10.43 -1.34 -9.12
N MET A 48 -9.77 -0.80 -10.14
CA MET A 48 -8.63 0.10 -9.96
C MET A 48 -9.03 1.34 -9.15
N PHE A 49 -10.10 2.01 -9.56
CA PHE A 49 -10.61 3.19 -8.86
C PHE A 49 -10.96 2.89 -7.39
N LEU A 50 -11.70 1.80 -7.14
CA LEU A 50 -12.08 1.37 -5.79
C LEU A 50 -10.86 0.98 -4.95
N GLY A 51 -9.84 0.33 -5.54
CA GLY A 51 -8.59 -0.03 -4.86
C GLY A 51 -7.78 1.19 -4.43
N ALA A 52 -7.73 2.23 -5.27
CA ALA A 52 -7.11 3.51 -4.90
C ALA A 52 -7.88 4.21 -3.79
N TYR A 53 -9.22 4.27 -3.89
CA TYR A 53 -10.05 4.84 -2.83
C TYR A 53 -9.88 4.07 -1.51
N PHE A 54 -9.83 2.74 -1.57
CA PHE A 54 -9.56 1.88 -0.42
C PHE A 54 -8.20 2.18 0.21
N SER A 55 -7.16 2.46 -0.59
CA SER A 55 -5.84 2.87 -0.09
C SER A 55 -5.94 4.12 0.79
N ILE A 56 -6.72 5.11 0.37
CA ILE A 56 -6.96 6.34 1.14
C ILE A 56 -7.68 6.03 2.45
N LEU A 57 -8.70 5.17 2.43
CA LEU A 57 -9.42 4.75 3.63
C LEU A 57 -8.52 4.01 4.62
N VAL A 58 -7.66 3.12 4.13
CA VAL A 58 -6.67 2.41 4.97
C VAL A 58 -5.72 3.41 5.63
N LEU A 59 -5.22 4.39 4.88
CA LEU A 59 -4.34 5.42 5.43
C LEU A 59 -5.03 6.25 6.51
N HIS A 60 -6.26 6.69 6.27
CA HIS A 60 -7.05 7.41 7.27
C HIS A 60 -7.28 6.56 8.53
N PHE A 61 -7.60 5.27 8.36
CA PHE A 61 -7.73 4.34 9.46
C PHE A 61 -6.42 4.25 10.28
N ILE A 62 -5.26 4.18 9.62
CA ILE A 62 -3.95 4.16 10.29
C ILE A 62 -3.73 5.44 11.11
N VAL A 63 -4.02 6.61 10.52
CA VAL A 63 -3.82 7.92 11.16
C VAL A 63 -4.72 8.08 12.38
N VAL A 64 -6.02 7.80 12.23
CA VAL A 64 -6.99 7.90 13.33
C VAL A 64 -6.67 6.91 14.44
N LYS A 65 -6.38 5.65 14.09
CA LYS A 65 -6.13 4.60 15.09
C LYS A 65 -4.90 4.87 15.95
N ASN A 66 -3.90 5.55 15.40
CA ASN A 66 -2.62 5.81 16.07
C ASN A 66 -2.46 7.26 16.53
N GLY A 67 -3.47 8.11 16.34
CA GLY A 67 -3.44 9.53 16.75
C GLY A 67 -2.32 10.33 16.08
N LEU A 68 -2.00 10.02 14.81
CA LEU A 68 -0.88 10.64 14.09
C LEU A 68 -1.18 12.06 13.58
N SER A 69 -2.45 12.45 13.54
CA SER A 69 -2.92 13.78 13.13
C SER A 69 -3.74 14.42 14.25
N GLN A 70 -3.60 15.74 14.40
CA GLN A 70 -4.34 16.56 15.35
C GLN A 70 -5.79 16.76 14.87
N GLN A 71 -6.70 15.81 15.18
CA GLN A 71 -8.17 15.86 15.02
C GLN A 71 -8.76 16.34 13.67
N ASN A 72 -7.91 16.59 12.68
CA ASN A 72 -8.28 17.08 11.36
C ASN A 72 -7.90 16.03 10.33
N ASN A 73 -8.75 15.88 9.32
CA ASN A 73 -8.61 14.89 8.25
C ASN A 73 -7.75 15.42 7.09
N ILE A 74 -6.69 16.17 7.40
CA ILE A 74 -5.83 16.79 6.38
C ILE A 74 -5.07 15.71 5.60
N GLU A 75 -4.77 14.57 6.23
CA GLU A 75 -4.15 13.42 5.58
C GLU A 75 -4.94 12.92 4.36
N LEU A 76 -6.28 12.95 4.43
CA LEU A 76 -7.14 12.53 3.33
C LEU A 76 -6.95 13.44 2.11
N LEU A 77 -6.86 14.75 2.35
CA LEU A 77 -6.67 15.76 1.31
C LEU A 77 -5.27 15.67 0.68
N VAL A 78 -4.23 15.52 1.51
CA VAL A 78 -2.85 15.42 1.01
C VAL A 78 -2.69 14.19 0.11
N VAL A 79 -3.24 13.05 0.53
CA VAL A 79 -3.15 11.82 -0.25
C VAL A 79 -3.97 11.93 -1.54
N SER A 80 -5.18 12.50 -1.51
CA SER A 80 -5.98 12.67 -2.72
C SER A 80 -5.34 13.63 -3.73
N LEU A 81 -4.71 14.70 -3.24
CA LEU A 81 -3.91 15.61 -4.07
C LEU A 81 -2.67 14.91 -4.66
N PHE A 82 -2.05 13.98 -3.92
CA PHE A 82 -0.95 13.19 -4.45
C PHE A 82 -1.38 12.29 -5.61
N PHE A 83 -2.55 11.63 -5.49
CA PHE A 83 -3.14 10.89 -6.61
C PHE A 83 -3.41 11.82 -7.81
N LEU A 84 -3.99 13.00 -7.58
CA LEU A 84 -4.25 13.99 -8.62
C LEU A 84 -2.97 14.48 -9.31
N ALA A 85 -1.88 14.66 -8.55
CA ALA A 85 -0.58 15.07 -9.09
C ALA A 85 0.08 13.94 -9.90
N VAL A 86 -0.13 12.68 -9.50
CA VAL A 86 0.46 11.50 -10.13
C VAL A 86 -0.65 10.54 -10.59
N PRO A 87 -1.43 10.91 -11.63
CA PRO A 87 -2.52 10.08 -12.12
C PRO A 87 -2.01 8.74 -12.70
N GLN A 88 -0.71 8.67 -13.06
CA GLN A 88 -0.04 7.45 -13.51
C GLN A 88 -0.14 6.26 -12.53
N THR A 89 -0.49 6.53 -11.27
CA THR A 89 -0.80 5.48 -10.27
C THR A 89 -1.92 4.53 -10.70
N PHE A 90 -2.82 4.97 -11.59
CA PHE A 90 -3.93 4.16 -12.11
C PHE A 90 -3.57 3.33 -13.35
N ILE A 91 -2.33 3.39 -13.86
CA ILE A 91 -1.92 2.68 -15.10
C ILE A 91 -2.06 1.16 -14.97
N SER A 92 -1.82 0.59 -13.79
CA SER A 92 -1.91 -0.86 -13.61
C SER A 92 -2.52 -1.26 -12.28
N LEU A 93 -3.30 -2.34 -12.32
CA LEU A 93 -3.91 -2.93 -11.13
C LEU A 93 -2.82 -3.45 -10.17
N LYS A 94 -1.72 -3.96 -10.73
CA LYS A 94 -0.55 -4.43 -9.97
C LYS A 94 0.03 -3.33 -9.07
N LEU A 95 0.15 -2.09 -9.57
CA LEU A 95 0.62 -0.95 -8.78
C LEU A 95 -0.31 -0.65 -7.60
N ILE A 96 -1.62 -0.68 -7.83
CA ILE A 96 -2.62 -0.39 -6.79
C ILE A 96 -2.60 -1.47 -5.70
N VAL A 97 -2.56 -2.75 -6.10
CA VAL A 97 -2.47 -3.89 -5.15
C VAL A 97 -1.16 -3.83 -4.36
N SER A 98 -0.05 -3.49 -5.00
CA SER A 98 1.23 -3.26 -4.33
C SER A 98 1.12 -2.15 -3.29
N ASN A 99 0.55 -1.00 -3.66
CA ASN A 99 0.36 0.13 -2.74
C ASN A 99 -0.51 -0.23 -1.52
N VAL A 100 -1.63 -0.93 -1.73
CA VAL A 100 -2.48 -1.41 -0.63
C VAL A 100 -1.69 -2.34 0.30
N SER A 101 -0.90 -3.26 -0.26
CA SER A 101 -0.09 -4.20 0.52
C SER A 101 0.98 -3.48 1.36
N VAL A 102 1.63 -2.45 0.80
CA VAL A 102 2.56 -1.59 1.55
C VAL A 102 1.84 -0.84 2.68
N LEU A 103 0.66 -0.27 2.43
CA LEU A 103 -0.12 0.41 3.47
C LEU A 103 -0.53 -0.53 4.61
N LEU A 104 -0.89 -1.79 4.29
CA LEU A 104 -1.17 -2.81 5.30
C LEU A 104 0.09 -3.18 6.11
N ALA A 105 1.25 -3.25 5.46
CA ALA A 105 2.52 -3.46 6.16
C ALA A 105 2.84 -2.30 7.12
N LEU A 106 2.67 -1.06 6.67
CA LEU A 106 2.87 0.15 7.50
C LEU A 106 1.92 0.18 8.70
N ARG A 107 0.65 -0.20 8.52
CA ARG A 107 -0.31 -0.35 9.63
C ARG A 107 0.24 -1.29 10.71
N ARG A 108 0.82 -2.43 10.32
CA ARG A 108 1.41 -3.40 11.25
C ARG A 108 2.65 -2.84 11.94
N MET A 109 3.52 -2.14 11.20
CA MET A 109 4.73 -1.49 11.76
C MET A 109 4.39 -0.45 12.83
N ILE A 110 3.46 0.47 12.55
CA ILE A 110 3.09 1.53 13.50
C ILE A 110 2.49 0.94 14.78
N SER A 111 1.75 -0.17 14.66
CA SER A 111 1.16 -0.86 15.80
C SER A 111 2.20 -1.51 16.74
N ILE A 112 3.48 -1.63 16.34
CA ILE A 112 4.56 -2.16 17.18
C ILE A 112 4.72 -1.33 18.47
N ARG A 113 4.43 -0.02 18.42
CA ARG A 113 4.47 0.89 19.58
C ARG A 113 3.70 0.37 20.79
N SER A 114 2.61 -0.38 20.57
CA SER A 114 1.82 -0.96 21.67
C SER A 114 2.53 -2.09 22.43
N LYS A 115 3.71 -2.53 21.98
CA LYS A 115 4.51 -3.66 22.49
C LYS A 115 3.78 -5.01 22.56
N LYS A 116 2.54 -5.10 22.04
CA LYS A 116 1.77 -6.34 21.94
C LYS A 116 2.10 -7.07 20.65
N GLU A 117 2.34 -8.37 20.75
CA GLU A 117 2.54 -9.28 19.60
C GLU A 117 3.59 -8.80 18.58
N ILE A 118 4.72 -8.27 19.07
CA ILE A 118 5.78 -7.69 18.22
C ILE A 118 6.25 -8.69 17.15
N ILE A 119 6.44 -9.96 17.52
CA ILE A 119 6.86 -11.03 16.62
C ILE A 119 5.90 -11.18 15.44
N LYS A 120 4.59 -11.29 15.70
CA LYS A 120 3.58 -11.45 14.65
C LYS A 120 3.55 -10.23 13.72
N LYS A 121 3.62 -9.02 14.28
CA LYS A 121 3.60 -7.77 13.50
C LYS A 121 4.80 -7.64 12.57
N LEU A 122 6.00 -7.98 13.05
CA LEU A 122 7.22 -7.94 12.24
C LEU A 122 7.19 -8.98 11.11
N PHE A 123 6.69 -10.19 11.42
CA PHE A 123 6.51 -11.23 10.43
C PHE A 123 5.52 -10.80 9.35
N ASP A 124 4.33 -10.32 9.75
CA ASP A 124 3.29 -9.82 8.84
C ASP A 124 3.81 -8.68 7.98
N SER A 125 4.56 -7.72 8.55
CA SER A 125 5.15 -6.60 7.80
C SER A 125 6.15 -7.09 6.75
N GLY A 126 7.03 -8.04 7.09
CA GLY A 126 7.98 -8.62 6.15
C GLY A 126 7.29 -9.37 5.01
N PHE A 127 6.29 -10.19 5.36
CA PHE A 127 5.47 -10.93 4.40
C PHE A 127 4.73 -9.98 3.45
N LEU A 128 4.05 -8.96 3.96
CA LEU A 128 3.26 -8.02 3.15
C LEU A 128 4.11 -7.16 2.22
N ILE A 129 5.31 -6.75 2.62
CA ILE A 129 6.24 -6.05 1.73
C ILE A 129 6.79 -6.99 0.66
N GLY A 130 7.12 -8.23 1.02
CA GLY A 130 7.46 -9.27 0.06
C GLY A 130 6.35 -9.43 -0.98
N LEU A 131 5.09 -9.55 -0.53
CA LEU A 131 3.92 -9.65 -1.40
C LEU A 131 3.77 -8.43 -2.32
N ALA A 132 3.95 -7.22 -1.79
CA ALA A 132 3.93 -5.99 -2.60
C ALA A 132 4.99 -6.01 -3.70
N SER A 133 6.18 -6.53 -3.39
CA SER A 133 7.30 -6.63 -4.35
C SER A 133 7.03 -7.57 -5.51
N VAL A 134 6.17 -8.58 -5.33
CA VAL A 134 5.73 -9.48 -6.42
C VAL A 134 4.93 -8.73 -7.47
N PHE A 135 4.05 -7.82 -7.03
CA PHE A 135 3.24 -7.00 -7.94
C PHE A 135 4.03 -5.83 -8.54
N TYR A 136 4.96 -5.26 -7.76
CA TYR A 136 5.82 -4.17 -8.21
C TYR A 136 7.18 -4.24 -7.52
N PHE A 137 8.22 -4.63 -8.27
CA PHE A 137 9.56 -4.92 -7.75
C PHE A 137 10.10 -3.87 -6.77
N TRP A 138 9.98 -2.58 -7.12
CA TRP A 138 10.51 -1.47 -6.31
C TRP A 138 9.83 -1.31 -4.94
N ALA A 139 8.69 -1.96 -4.70
CA ALA A 139 8.07 -1.97 -3.37
C ALA A 139 8.95 -2.64 -2.29
N ILE A 140 9.95 -3.43 -2.69
CA ILE A 140 10.92 -3.99 -1.75
C ILE A 140 11.73 -2.90 -0.99
N LEU A 141 11.85 -1.69 -1.56
CA LEU A 141 12.51 -0.55 -0.91
C LEU A 141 11.81 -0.09 0.38
N PHE A 142 10.58 -0.54 0.65
CA PHE A 142 9.92 -0.30 1.93
C PHE A 142 10.41 -1.27 3.03
N PHE A 143 11.15 -2.33 2.70
CA PHE A 143 11.61 -3.32 3.69
C PHE A 143 12.52 -2.73 4.79
N PRO A 144 13.49 -1.83 4.49
CA PRO A 144 14.27 -1.13 5.50
C PRO A 144 13.43 -0.36 6.54
N LEU A 145 12.22 0.10 6.18
CA LEU A 145 11.33 0.79 7.12
C LEU A 145 10.91 -0.12 8.28
N ILE A 146 10.88 -1.44 8.08
CA ILE A 146 10.61 -2.40 9.17
C ILE A 146 11.71 -2.30 10.23
N ILE A 147 12.97 -2.25 9.81
CA ILE A 147 14.12 -2.14 10.70
C ILE A 147 14.11 -0.78 11.42
N ILE A 148 13.81 0.30 10.70
CA ILE A 148 13.65 1.63 11.28
C ILE A 148 12.54 1.60 12.36
N SER A 149 11.39 1.01 12.05
CA SER A 149 10.28 0.91 13.01
C SER A 149 10.68 0.12 14.27
N LEU A 150 11.52 -0.91 14.13
CA LEU A 150 12.04 -1.68 15.25
C LEU A 150 12.96 -0.83 16.14
N LEU A 151 13.85 -0.03 15.55
CA LEU A 151 14.77 0.87 16.27
C LEU A 151 14.02 1.90 17.11
N PHE A 152 12.91 2.44 16.59
CA PHE A 152 12.10 3.44 17.31
C PHE A 152 11.18 2.85 18.38
N PHE A 153 10.63 1.64 18.18
CA PHE A 153 9.51 1.15 18.98
C PHE A 153 9.79 -0.13 19.79
N SER A 154 10.88 -0.84 19.53
CA SER A 154 11.20 -2.08 20.25
C SER A 154 12.43 -1.93 21.14
N GLU A 155 12.39 -2.59 22.30
CA GLU A 155 13.63 -2.94 23.01
C GLU A 155 14.49 -3.80 22.08
N SER A 156 15.77 -3.44 21.95
CA SER A 156 16.73 -3.88 20.94
C SER A 156 17.17 -5.35 21.11
N LYS A 157 16.20 -6.28 21.11
CA LYS A 157 16.49 -7.71 21.14
C LYS A 157 16.90 -8.17 19.74
N ALA A 158 18.11 -8.71 19.62
CA ALA A 158 18.67 -9.20 18.35
C ALA A 158 17.73 -10.14 17.58
N LYS A 159 16.95 -10.96 18.31
CA LYS A 159 15.97 -11.89 17.73
C LYS A 159 14.91 -11.22 16.84
N TYR A 160 14.59 -9.94 17.06
CA TYR A 160 13.53 -9.28 16.30
C TYR A 160 13.95 -8.83 14.91
N TYR A 161 15.26 -8.66 14.66
CA TYR A 161 15.77 -8.26 13.35
C TYR A 161 15.63 -9.36 12.30
N PHE A 162 15.66 -10.64 12.72
CA PHE A 162 15.50 -11.78 11.82
C PHE A 162 14.04 -12.07 11.43
N ILE A 163 13.06 -11.60 12.21
CA ILE A 163 11.64 -11.97 12.00
C ILE A 163 11.07 -11.45 10.67
N PRO A 164 11.30 -10.18 10.26
CA PRO A 164 10.84 -9.70 8.96
C PRO A 164 11.41 -10.50 7.80
N VAL A 165 12.67 -10.95 7.92
CA VAL A 165 13.35 -11.77 6.91
C VAL A 165 12.68 -13.15 6.81
N LEU A 166 12.27 -13.74 7.94
CA LEU A 166 11.47 -14.97 7.93
C LEU A 166 10.10 -14.77 7.24
N GLY A 167 9.45 -13.62 7.45
CA GLY A 167 8.22 -13.26 6.74
C GLY A 167 8.41 -13.21 5.22
N LEU A 168 9.51 -12.63 4.76
CA LEU A 168 9.86 -12.62 3.35
C LEU A 168 10.20 -14.03 2.82
N ALA A 169 10.99 -14.80 3.56
CA ALA A 169 11.39 -16.15 3.16
C ALA A 169 10.18 -17.10 3.03
N THR A 170 9.22 -17.01 3.96
CA THR A 170 7.98 -17.81 3.88
C THR A 170 7.16 -17.47 2.64
N LEU A 171 7.07 -16.19 2.26
CA LEU A 171 6.43 -15.78 1.01
C LEU A 171 7.14 -16.39 -0.21
N VAL A 172 8.48 -16.33 -0.26
CA VAL A 172 9.27 -16.91 -1.37
C VAL A 172 9.01 -18.42 -1.49
N ILE A 173 9.01 -19.14 -0.36
CA ILE A 173 8.73 -20.58 -0.34
C ILE A 173 7.30 -20.87 -0.87
N ILE A 174 6.29 -20.14 -0.37
CA ILE A 174 4.91 -20.32 -0.81
C ILE A 174 4.77 -20.05 -2.32
N LEU A 175 5.36 -18.96 -2.82
CA LEU A 175 5.30 -18.62 -4.23
C LEU A 175 6.02 -19.65 -5.10
N SER A 176 7.18 -20.14 -4.69
CA SER A 176 7.90 -21.20 -5.40
C SER A 176 7.08 -22.49 -5.46
N ALA A 177 6.38 -22.86 -4.38
CA ALA A 177 5.53 -24.03 -4.35
C ALA A 177 4.32 -23.87 -5.29
N ILE A 178 3.68 -22.70 -5.30
CA ILE A 178 2.57 -22.40 -6.23
C ILE A 178 3.08 -22.42 -7.68
N SER A 179 4.26 -21.85 -7.92
CA SER A 179 4.89 -21.78 -9.23
C SER A 179 5.16 -23.19 -9.80
N LEU A 180 5.72 -24.07 -8.96
CA LEU A 180 5.99 -25.46 -9.32
C LEU A 180 4.69 -26.21 -9.68
N VAL A 181 3.63 -26.03 -8.89
CA VAL A 181 2.35 -26.74 -9.12
C VAL A 181 1.62 -26.26 -10.36
N LEU A 182 1.69 -24.97 -10.70
CA LEU A 182 0.95 -24.38 -11.81
C LEU A 182 1.71 -24.35 -13.14
N TYR A 183 3.05 -24.25 -13.08
CA TYR A 183 3.88 -23.97 -14.26
C TYR A 183 5.07 -24.91 -14.41
N ASP A 184 5.25 -25.89 -13.53
CA ASP A 184 6.42 -26.80 -13.49
C ASP A 184 7.78 -26.07 -13.45
N ASP A 185 7.80 -24.80 -13.02
CA ASP A 185 8.99 -23.95 -12.89
C ASP A 185 8.92 -23.17 -11.57
N ILE A 186 10.07 -22.90 -10.97
CA ILE A 186 10.23 -22.21 -9.68
C ILE A 186 10.08 -20.69 -9.83
N PHE A 187 10.47 -20.14 -10.99
CA PHE A 187 10.65 -18.68 -11.14
C PHE A 187 9.54 -17.95 -11.89
N SER A 188 8.56 -18.66 -12.46
CA SER A 188 7.57 -18.06 -13.38
C SER A 188 6.67 -17.00 -12.75
N ILE A 189 6.40 -17.09 -11.44
CA ILE A 189 5.53 -16.15 -10.71
C ILE A 189 6.30 -14.90 -10.23
N PHE A 190 7.62 -14.99 -10.08
CA PHE A 190 8.41 -13.85 -9.61
C PHE A 190 8.44 -12.75 -10.68
N PRO A 191 8.46 -11.47 -10.28
CA PRO A 191 8.50 -10.36 -11.21
C PRO A 191 9.76 -10.46 -12.06
N GLN A 192 9.60 -10.85 -13.33
CA GLN A 192 10.66 -10.81 -14.32
C GLN A 192 10.99 -9.35 -14.60
N ARG A 193 12.28 -9.04 -14.73
CA ARG A 193 12.77 -7.70 -15.01
C ARG A 193 12.04 -7.16 -16.25
N ILE A 194 11.27 -6.10 -16.07
CA ILE A 194 10.78 -5.31 -17.19
C ILE A 194 11.98 -4.47 -17.60
N ASP A 195 12.64 -4.86 -18.69
CA ASP A 195 13.61 -4.01 -19.39
C ASP A 195 12.88 -2.88 -20.12
#